data_AF-A0A133VHN5-F1
#
_entry.id   AF-A0A133VHN5-F1
#
_cell.length_a   1.000
_cell.length_b   1.000
_cell.length_c   1.000
_cell.angle_alpha   90.00
_cell.angle_beta   90.00
_cell.angle_gamma   90.00
#
_symmetry.space_group_name_H-M   'P 1'
#
loop_
_entity.id
_entity.type
_entity.pdbx_description
1 polymer ?
#
loop_
_entity_poly.entity_id
_entity_poly.type
_entity_poly.pdbx_seq_one_letter_code
_entity_poly.pdbx_strand_id
1 'polypeptide(L)'
;MLKNTFLHVPRIGAKRERKLWKHEILTWGLAEKNIGNLDFLGPETESTLDDYLDFSKEAYKEENTSFFVSLLDRPDWWRLYPEFEDKVVFLDIETTGLSPYYHKITLVGIYNPNWKTPKIFVRGGNLEELPNELEKFNIFVTFNGSNFDIPFLKKEFESKISFPIHLDLRFILRKLDLNGGLKNIEDKLNIPRIEEIEDIDSSLAPTLWDKFQNNDLESIKSLVKYNQADVINLKFLMDIAYENLKERTMNGTRKENMKNFLLKSEKFSTKDVKNKMANSIEAQKTGKKTVVLQFNGRNIKIDREKIITLTDILDNFDGGKFPSVLGIDLSASEEKESGLSFLKGKKSETWLKEKDSDFIKLTKDYNVNLVSIDSPLSLPEGRCCTSENCECSDNGIIRECERTLKSRGSGELVSTV
;
A
#
# COMPACT_ATOMS: atom_id res chain seq x y z
N MET A 1 -24.92 -6.39 -8.98
CA MET A 1 -24.88 -7.41 -10.07
C MET A 1 -25.09 -8.82 -9.50
N LEU A 2 -25.03 -8.97 -8.18
CA LEU A 2 -25.24 -10.25 -7.51
C LEU A 2 -26.62 -10.83 -7.84
N LYS A 3 -27.68 -10.03 -7.74
CA LYS A 3 -29.06 -10.45 -8.08
C LYS A 3 -29.27 -10.79 -9.55
N ASN A 4 -28.31 -10.44 -10.41
CA ASN A 4 -28.35 -10.67 -11.85
C ASN A 4 -27.47 -11.85 -12.29
N THR A 5 -26.68 -12.43 -11.38
CA THR A 5 -25.79 -13.55 -11.68
C THR A 5 -26.38 -14.86 -11.19
N PHE A 6 -26.01 -15.94 -11.87
CA PHE A 6 -26.37 -17.31 -11.50
C PHE A 6 -25.13 -18.19 -11.36
N LEU A 7 -23.93 -17.61 -11.43
CA LEU A 7 -22.66 -18.36 -11.39
C LEU A 7 -22.41 -19.08 -10.07
N HIS A 8 -23.03 -18.62 -8.97
CA HIS A 8 -22.96 -19.25 -7.66
C HIS A 8 -23.87 -20.48 -7.55
N VAL A 9 -24.75 -20.72 -8.52
CA VAL A 9 -25.61 -21.90 -8.56
C VAL A 9 -24.81 -23.07 -9.15
N PRO A 10 -24.66 -24.20 -8.43
CA PRO A 10 -24.01 -25.37 -8.99
C PRO A 10 -24.62 -25.77 -10.33
N ARG A 11 -23.77 -26.26 -11.24
CA ARG A 11 -24.13 -26.59 -12.63
C ARG A 11 -24.42 -25.38 -13.52
N ILE A 12 -24.44 -24.14 -13.04
CA ILE A 12 -24.59 -22.95 -13.88
C ILE A 12 -23.25 -22.24 -14.08
N GLY A 13 -22.56 -22.60 -15.17
CA GLY A 13 -21.41 -21.83 -15.65
C GLY A 13 -21.80 -20.67 -16.56
N ALA A 14 -20.83 -19.83 -16.93
CA ALA A 14 -21.03 -18.63 -17.75
C ALA A 14 -21.81 -18.84 -19.07
N LYS A 15 -21.72 -20.05 -19.68
CA LYS A 15 -22.52 -20.37 -20.88
C LYS A 15 -24.02 -20.46 -20.56
N ARG A 16 -24.40 -21.08 -19.44
CA ARG A 16 -25.79 -21.26 -19.00
C ARG A 16 -26.35 -19.96 -18.45
N GLU A 17 -25.55 -19.19 -17.70
CA GLU A 17 -25.92 -17.82 -17.29
C GLU A 17 -26.29 -16.94 -18.49
N ARG A 18 -25.43 -16.90 -19.53
CA ARG A 18 -25.76 -16.16 -20.75
C ARG A 18 -27.01 -16.69 -21.46
N LYS A 19 -27.30 -17.99 -21.35
CA LYS A 19 -28.50 -18.59 -21.92
C LYS A 19 -29.75 -18.14 -21.17
N LEU A 20 -29.71 -18.07 -19.84
CA LEU A 20 -30.75 -17.46 -19.00
C LEU A 20 -31.02 -16.01 -19.44
N TRP A 21 -29.97 -15.18 -19.53
CA TRP A 21 -30.13 -13.78 -19.95
C TRP A 21 -30.70 -13.61 -21.35
N LYS A 22 -30.34 -14.49 -22.30
CA LYS A 22 -30.92 -14.50 -23.66
C LYS A 22 -32.42 -14.81 -23.69
N HIS A 23 -32.94 -15.48 -22.66
CA HIS A 23 -34.38 -15.74 -22.47
C HIS A 23 -35.01 -14.70 -21.52
N GLU A 24 -34.40 -13.51 -21.39
CA GLU A 24 -34.87 -12.41 -20.54
C GLU A 24 -34.94 -12.73 -19.04
N ILE A 25 -34.32 -13.84 -18.61
CA ILE A 25 -34.20 -14.23 -17.20
C ILE A 25 -33.00 -13.49 -16.59
N LEU A 26 -33.16 -12.20 -16.33
CA LEU A 26 -32.08 -11.28 -15.93
C LEU A 26 -31.86 -11.17 -14.41
N THR A 27 -32.77 -11.69 -13.60
CA THR A 27 -32.73 -11.58 -12.14
C THR A 27 -33.18 -12.87 -11.47
N TRP A 28 -32.81 -13.06 -10.20
CA TRP A 28 -33.31 -14.15 -9.38
C TRP A 28 -34.85 -14.22 -9.34
N GLY A 29 -35.52 -13.08 -9.22
CA GLY A 29 -36.99 -13.04 -9.21
C GLY A 29 -37.64 -13.35 -10.56
N LEU A 30 -36.95 -13.10 -11.68
CA LEU A 30 -37.41 -13.57 -12.99
C LEU A 30 -37.18 -15.06 -13.16
N ALA A 31 -36.07 -15.60 -12.65
CA ALA A 31 -35.80 -17.04 -12.69
C ALA A 31 -36.86 -17.82 -11.92
N GLU A 32 -37.14 -17.41 -10.69
CA GLU A 32 -38.19 -17.99 -9.83
C GLU A 32 -39.56 -18.04 -10.51
N LYS A 33 -39.98 -16.94 -11.15
CA LYS A 33 -41.27 -16.88 -11.86
C LYS A 33 -41.35 -17.80 -13.08
N ASN A 34 -40.21 -18.23 -13.61
CA ASN A 34 -40.13 -19.07 -14.82
C ASN A 34 -39.72 -20.51 -14.51
N ILE A 35 -39.55 -20.90 -13.24
CA ILE A 35 -39.35 -22.31 -12.86
C ILE A 35 -40.53 -23.15 -13.38
N GLY A 36 -40.20 -24.32 -13.92
CA GLY A 36 -41.10 -25.19 -14.69
C GLY A 36 -41.15 -24.86 -16.18
N ASN A 37 -40.53 -23.76 -16.63
CA ASN A 37 -40.50 -23.32 -18.03
C ASN A 37 -39.06 -23.07 -18.53
N LEU A 38 -38.03 -23.62 -17.86
CA LEU A 38 -36.62 -23.49 -18.25
C LEU A 38 -36.06 -24.78 -18.88
N ASP A 39 -36.84 -25.45 -19.73
CA ASP A 39 -36.48 -26.71 -20.43
C ASP A 39 -35.06 -26.72 -21.02
N PHE A 40 -34.61 -25.55 -21.47
CA PHE A 40 -33.31 -25.36 -22.08
C PHE A 40 -32.11 -25.54 -21.14
N LEU A 41 -32.32 -25.61 -19.81
CA LEU A 41 -31.31 -25.93 -18.79
C LEU A 41 -31.24 -27.43 -18.48
N GLY A 42 -32.35 -28.15 -18.69
CA GLY A 42 -32.56 -29.53 -18.26
C GLY A 42 -33.01 -29.63 -16.80
N PRO A 43 -33.78 -30.69 -16.45
CA PRO A 43 -34.55 -30.76 -15.21
C PRO A 43 -33.70 -30.69 -13.94
N GLU A 44 -32.54 -31.37 -13.91
CA GLU A 44 -31.65 -31.33 -12.75
C GLU A 44 -31.05 -29.94 -12.50
N THR A 45 -30.74 -29.20 -13.56
CA THR A 45 -30.14 -27.86 -13.43
C THR A 45 -31.19 -26.84 -13.02
N GLU A 46 -32.41 -26.97 -13.52
CA GLU A 46 -33.54 -26.14 -13.11
C GLU A 46 -33.93 -26.39 -11.65
N SER A 47 -34.02 -27.65 -11.22
CA SER A 47 -34.25 -27.98 -9.80
C SER A 47 -33.13 -27.44 -8.90
N THR A 48 -31.85 -27.56 -9.31
CA THR A 48 -30.73 -26.97 -8.55
C THR A 48 -30.83 -25.44 -8.50
N LEU A 49 -31.28 -24.81 -9.58
CA LEU A 49 -31.49 -23.36 -9.63
C LEU A 49 -32.55 -22.95 -8.62
N ASP A 50 -33.70 -23.63 -8.60
CA ASP A 50 -34.80 -23.35 -7.69
C ASP A 50 -34.33 -23.38 -6.21
N ASP A 51 -33.70 -24.48 -5.79
CA ASP A 51 -33.15 -24.63 -4.44
C ASP A 51 -32.20 -23.48 -4.06
N TYR A 52 -31.28 -23.15 -4.97
CA TYR A 52 -30.27 -22.13 -4.70
C TYR A 52 -30.81 -20.70 -4.77
N LEU A 53 -31.93 -20.43 -5.46
CA LEU A 53 -32.54 -19.10 -5.45
C LEU A 53 -33.01 -18.74 -4.03
N ASP A 54 -33.59 -19.70 -3.30
CA ASP A 54 -34.03 -19.48 -1.93
C ASP A 54 -32.84 -19.31 -0.98
N PHE A 55 -31.82 -20.16 -1.08
CA PHE A 55 -30.58 -19.98 -0.31
C PHE A 55 -29.91 -18.63 -0.60
N SER A 56 -29.93 -18.18 -1.86
CA SER A 56 -29.35 -16.90 -2.26
C SER A 56 -30.10 -15.71 -1.69
N LYS A 57 -31.43 -15.77 -1.64
CA LYS A 57 -32.26 -14.69 -1.07
C LYS A 57 -32.07 -14.59 0.44
N GLU A 58 -32.03 -15.73 1.15
CA GLU A 58 -31.80 -15.69 2.60
C GLU A 58 -30.38 -15.21 2.90
N ALA A 59 -29.36 -15.74 2.21
CA ALA A 59 -27.99 -15.27 2.37
C ALA A 59 -27.83 -13.76 2.03
N TYR A 60 -28.56 -13.25 1.04
CA TYR A 60 -28.58 -11.83 0.72
C TYR A 60 -29.19 -11.00 1.86
N LYS A 61 -30.35 -11.44 2.39
CA LYS A 61 -31.07 -10.78 3.48
C LYS A 61 -30.29 -10.77 4.78
N GLU A 62 -29.52 -11.83 5.05
CA GLU A 62 -28.64 -11.95 6.22
C GLU A 62 -27.27 -11.28 6.00
N GLU A 63 -27.02 -10.66 4.84
CA GLU A 63 -25.72 -10.10 4.44
C GLU A 63 -24.56 -11.12 4.53
N ASN A 64 -24.86 -12.40 4.31
CA ASN A 64 -23.91 -13.50 4.40
C ASN A 64 -23.00 -13.55 3.17
N THR A 65 -22.00 -12.67 3.15
CA THR A 65 -21.01 -12.59 2.07
C THR A 65 -20.21 -13.89 1.88
N SER A 66 -19.97 -14.64 2.96
CA SER A 66 -19.25 -15.92 2.94
C SER A 66 -19.94 -16.98 2.07
N PHE A 67 -21.27 -17.03 2.08
CA PHE A 67 -22.04 -17.91 1.19
C PHE A 67 -21.67 -17.67 -0.27
N PHE A 68 -21.70 -16.42 -0.72
CA PHE A 68 -21.45 -16.08 -2.12
C PHE A 68 -20.00 -16.33 -2.54
N VAL A 69 -19.01 -16.00 -1.71
CA VAL A 69 -17.60 -16.21 -2.08
C VAL A 69 -17.15 -17.66 -1.98
N SER A 70 -17.91 -18.50 -1.27
CA SER A 70 -17.70 -19.96 -1.29
C SER A 70 -18.18 -20.61 -2.60
N LEU A 71 -19.07 -19.94 -3.34
CA LEU A 71 -19.71 -20.46 -4.55
C LEU A 71 -19.29 -19.72 -5.83
N LEU A 72 -18.91 -18.45 -5.74
CA LEU A 72 -18.39 -17.66 -6.85
C LEU A 72 -16.87 -17.77 -6.95
N ASP A 73 -16.38 -17.88 -8.18
CA ASP A 73 -14.96 -17.74 -8.46
C ASP A 73 -14.46 -16.31 -8.17
N ARG A 74 -13.21 -16.20 -7.70
CA ARG A 74 -12.58 -14.90 -7.37
C ARG A 74 -12.74 -13.81 -8.45
N PRO A 75 -12.61 -14.10 -9.76
CA PRO A 75 -12.81 -13.09 -10.79
C PRO A 75 -14.21 -12.47 -10.84
N ASP A 76 -15.21 -13.07 -10.18
CA ASP A 76 -16.60 -12.61 -10.16
C ASP A 76 -17.00 -11.97 -8.81
N TRP A 77 -16.10 -11.92 -7.82
CA TRP A 77 -16.38 -11.31 -6.50
C TRP A 77 -16.72 -9.81 -6.57
N TRP A 78 -16.31 -9.10 -7.62
CA TRP A 78 -16.70 -7.70 -7.86
C TRP A 78 -18.21 -7.49 -7.92
N ARG A 79 -19.00 -8.54 -8.19
CA ARG A 79 -20.46 -8.47 -8.28
C ARG A 79 -21.14 -8.18 -6.94
N LEU A 80 -20.46 -8.47 -5.82
CA LEU A 80 -20.93 -8.23 -4.46
C LEU A 80 -20.81 -6.76 -4.04
N TYR A 81 -19.84 -6.04 -4.60
CA TYR A 81 -19.41 -4.71 -4.14
C TYR A 81 -20.55 -3.71 -3.84
N PRO A 82 -21.50 -3.43 -4.76
CA PRO A 82 -22.52 -2.41 -4.49
C PRO A 82 -23.67 -2.92 -3.61
N GLU A 83 -23.74 -4.24 -3.38
CA GLU A 83 -24.86 -4.85 -2.66
C GLU A 83 -24.65 -4.79 -1.15
N PHE A 84 -23.40 -4.70 -0.71
CA PHE A 84 -23.00 -4.68 0.70
C PHE A 84 -22.10 -3.48 1.01
N GLU A 85 -22.50 -2.28 0.57
CA GLU A 85 -21.68 -1.06 0.67
C GLU A 85 -21.23 -0.75 2.11
N ASP A 86 -22.07 -1.08 3.10
CA ASP A 86 -21.77 -0.97 4.53
C ASP A 86 -20.60 -1.86 4.98
N LYS A 87 -20.31 -2.94 4.24
CA LYS A 87 -19.23 -3.90 4.51
C LYS A 87 -18.00 -3.66 3.65
N VAL A 88 -17.98 -2.61 2.83
CA VAL A 88 -16.86 -2.26 1.95
C VAL A 88 -15.89 -1.30 2.63
N VAL A 89 -14.60 -1.52 2.47
CA VAL A 89 -13.57 -0.54 2.84
C VAL A 89 -12.55 -0.40 1.73
N PHE A 90 -12.29 0.83 1.32
CA PHE A 90 -11.18 1.23 0.47
C PHE A 90 -9.98 1.46 1.35
N LEU A 91 -8.85 0.85 1.02
CA LEU A 91 -7.65 0.87 1.83
C LEU A 91 -6.44 1.18 0.97
N ASP A 92 -5.55 2.01 1.51
CA ASP A 92 -4.26 2.35 0.95
C ASP A 92 -3.24 2.56 2.08
N ILE A 93 -2.00 2.13 1.87
CA ILE A 93 -0.90 2.28 2.84
C ILE A 93 0.23 3.16 2.32
N GLU A 94 0.83 3.91 3.25
CA GLU A 94 2.12 4.56 3.07
C GLU A 94 3.18 3.81 3.86
N THR A 95 4.39 3.73 3.32
CA THR A 95 5.48 2.94 3.90
C THR A 95 6.80 3.69 3.83
N THR A 96 7.79 3.25 4.62
CA THR A 96 9.16 3.78 4.53
C THR A 96 9.94 3.26 3.32
N GLY A 97 9.34 2.41 2.47
CA GLY A 97 9.96 1.80 1.30
C GLY A 97 9.25 0.50 0.90
N LEU A 98 9.80 -0.23 -0.06
CA LEU A 98 8.99 -1.18 -0.86
C LEU A 98 8.88 -2.61 -0.31
N SER A 99 9.71 -2.98 0.68
CA SER A 99 9.77 -4.36 1.19
C SER A 99 9.20 -4.47 2.60
N PRO A 100 8.21 -5.37 2.86
CA PRO A 100 7.62 -5.55 4.18
C PRO A 100 8.59 -6.16 5.21
N TYR A 101 9.75 -6.67 4.77
CA TYR A 101 10.77 -7.22 5.68
C TYR A 101 11.72 -6.14 6.21
N TYR A 102 11.95 -5.08 5.44
CA TYR A 102 12.92 -4.04 5.76
C TYR A 102 12.28 -2.69 6.09
N HIS A 103 11.03 -2.49 5.67
CA HIS A 103 10.32 -1.23 5.77
C HIS A 103 9.07 -1.40 6.61
N LYS A 104 8.57 -0.26 7.10
CA LYS A 104 7.43 -0.21 8.01
C LYS A 104 6.28 0.57 7.38
N ILE A 105 5.05 0.22 7.75
CA ILE A 105 3.86 1.02 7.44
C ILE A 105 3.92 2.34 8.21
N THR A 106 3.85 3.50 7.57
CA THR A 106 3.88 4.81 8.26
C THR A 106 2.48 5.34 8.50
N LEU A 107 1.58 5.14 7.54
CA LEU A 107 0.21 5.63 7.58
C LEU A 107 -0.69 4.64 6.82
N VAL A 108 -1.91 4.44 7.32
CA VAL A 108 -2.96 3.69 6.62
C VAL A 108 -4.19 4.56 6.52
N GLY A 109 -4.69 4.72 5.30
CA GLY A 109 -5.99 5.32 5.02
C GLY A 109 -7.03 4.25 4.85
N ILE A 110 -8.21 4.51 5.40
CA ILE A 110 -9.39 3.71 5.06
C ILE A 110 -10.60 4.59 4.81
N TYR A 111 -11.43 4.18 3.86
CA TYR A 111 -12.65 4.88 3.51
C TYR A 111 -13.80 3.89 3.27
N ASN A 112 -14.91 4.08 3.98
CA ASN A 112 -16.18 3.46 3.63
C ASN A 112 -17.08 4.52 2.95
N PRO A 113 -17.81 4.20 1.87
CA PRO A 113 -18.63 5.17 1.15
C PRO A 113 -19.68 5.90 1.99
N ASN A 114 -20.21 5.25 3.03
CA ASN A 114 -21.18 5.83 3.96
C ASN A 114 -20.55 6.83 4.92
N TRP A 115 -19.23 6.91 4.98
CA TRP A 115 -18.54 7.91 5.78
C TRP A 115 -18.50 9.24 5.04
N LYS A 116 -18.60 10.31 5.84
CA LYS A 116 -18.36 11.66 5.36
C LYS A 116 -16.91 11.85 4.91
N THR A 117 -15.97 11.21 5.62
CA THR A 117 -14.54 11.40 5.42
C THR A 117 -13.73 10.13 5.75
N PRO A 118 -12.58 9.90 5.11
CA PRO A 118 -11.68 8.80 5.46
C PRO A 118 -11.23 8.83 6.92
N LYS A 119 -10.87 7.67 7.45
CA LYS A 119 -10.11 7.55 8.70
C LYS A 119 -8.64 7.31 8.37
N ILE A 120 -7.77 7.77 9.25
CA ILE A 120 -6.33 7.59 9.13
C ILE A 120 -5.77 6.93 10.39
N PHE A 121 -4.72 6.14 10.18
CA PHE A 121 -4.03 5.37 11.21
C PHE A 121 -2.54 5.61 11.04
N VAL A 122 -1.89 6.24 12.01
CA VAL A 122 -0.51 6.72 11.88
C VAL A 122 0.42 5.97 12.83
N ARG A 123 1.59 5.54 12.34
CA ARG A 123 2.60 4.89 13.17
C ARG A 123 3.04 5.80 14.31
N GLY A 124 3.20 5.24 15.50
CA GLY A 124 3.50 5.98 16.72
C GLY A 124 2.28 6.72 17.29
N GLY A 125 1.12 6.65 16.64
CA GLY A 125 -0.16 7.09 17.17
C GLY A 125 -1.15 5.93 17.24
N ASN A 126 -2.22 6.01 16.48
CA ASN A 126 -3.35 5.09 16.55
C ASN A 126 -3.25 3.85 15.65
N LEU A 127 -2.10 3.56 15.03
CA LEU A 127 -1.96 2.45 14.07
C LEU A 127 -2.37 1.07 14.65
N GLU A 128 -2.13 0.85 15.94
CA GLU A 128 -2.51 -0.39 16.64
C GLU A 128 -4.03 -0.60 16.75
N GLU A 129 -4.84 0.44 16.54
CA GLU A 129 -6.31 0.35 16.54
C GLU A 129 -6.85 -0.18 15.20
N LEU A 130 -6.02 -0.24 14.15
CA LEU A 130 -6.44 -0.59 12.80
C LEU A 130 -7.13 -1.97 12.71
N PRO A 131 -6.62 -3.07 13.33
CA PRO A 131 -7.27 -4.38 13.25
C PRO A 131 -8.75 -4.34 13.69
N ASN A 132 -9.03 -3.71 14.84
CA ASN A 132 -10.38 -3.58 15.38
C ASN A 132 -11.30 -2.76 14.47
N GLU A 133 -10.75 -1.77 13.76
CA GLU A 133 -11.54 -1.01 12.79
C GLU A 133 -11.83 -1.83 11.53
N LEU A 134 -10.86 -2.63 11.05
CA LEU A 134 -10.99 -3.42 9.84
C LEU A 134 -11.89 -4.65 10.00
N GLU A 135 -12.03 -5.20 11.21
CA GLU A 135 -12.97 -6.30 11.53
C GLU A 135 -14.43 -5.99 11.18
N LYS A 136 -14.79 -4.71 11.02
CA LYS A 136 -16.15 -4.27 10.68
C LYS A 136 -16.52 -4.52 9.22
N PHE A 137 -15.53 -4.84 8.38
CA PHE A 137 -15.67 -4.95 6.94
C PHE A 137 -15.37 -6.36 6.45
N ASN A 138 -16.03 -6.73 5.36
CA ASN A 138 -15.83 -8.03 4.70
C ASN A 138 -15.18 -7.86 3.33
N ILE A 139 -15.40 -6.71 2.67
CA ILE A 139 -14.98 -6.42 1.30
C ILE A 139 -13.92 -5.32 1.34
N PHE A 140 -12.70 -5.68 0.97
CA PHE A 140 -11.55 -4.80 0.96
C PHE A 140 -11.20 -4.46 -0.48
N VAL A 141 -11.13 -3.17 -0.79
CA VAL A 141 -10.76 -2.68 -2.12
C VAL A 141 -9.45 -1.93 -2.01
N THR A 142 -8.46 -2.34 -2.79
CA THR A 142 -7.13 -1.69 -2.84
C THR A 142 -6.67 -1.56 -4.29
N PHE A 143 -5.59 -0.81 -4.54
CA PHE A 143 -4.90 -0.81 -5.82
C PHE A 143 -3.54 -1.48 -5.71
N ASN A 144 -3.33 -2.58 -6.44
CA ASN A 144 -2.11 -3.39 -6.36
C ASN A 144 -1.81 -3.98 -4.96
N GLY A 145 -2.79 -3.97 -4.05
CA GLY A 145 -2.55 -4.42 -2.68
C GLY A 145 -2.30 -5.91 -2.53
N SER A 146 -2.66 -6.75 -3.50
CA SER A 146 -2.28 -8.17 -3.44
C SER A 146 -0.76 -8.35 -3.40
N ASN A 147 0.00 -7.44 -4.04
CA ASN A 147 1.46 -7.50 -4.09
C ASN A 147 2.15 -6.54 -3.11
N PHE A 148 1.41 -5.63 -2.47
CA PHE A 148 1.98 -4.56 -1.67
C PHE A 148 1.29 -4.42 -0.30
N ASP A 149 0.10 -3.81 -0.26
CA ASP A 149 -0.62 -3.50 0.98
C ASP A 149 -0.85 -4.72 1.87
N ILE A 150 -1.36 -5.81 1.28
CA ILE A 150 -1.74 -7.02 2.02
C ILE A 150 -0.50 -7.70 2.64
N PRO A 151 0.61 -7.91 1.91
CA PRO A 151 1.88 -8.36 2.52
C PRO A 151 2.35 -7.50 3.70
N PHE A 152 2.33 -6.17 3.58
CA PHE A 152 2.72 -5.26 4.67
C PHE A 152 1.79 -5.40 5.88
N LEU A 153 0.48 -5.36 5.67
CA LEU A 153 -0.51 -5.46 6.74
C LEU A 153 -0.46 -6.82 7.46
N LYS A 154 -0.29 -7.92 6.71
CA LYS A 154 -0.11 -9.24 7.31
C LYS A 154 1.20 -9.36 8.10
N LYS A 155 2.26 -8.69 7.65
CA LYS A 155 3.54 -8.70 8.37
C LYS A 155 3.46 -7.87 9.65
N GLU A 156 2.78 -6.73 9.62
CA GLU A 156 2.62 -5.82 10.76
C GLU A 156 1.68 -6.40 11.83
N PHE A 157 0.53 -6.96 11.42
CA PHE A 157 -0.54 -7.35 12.34
C PHE A 157 -0.73 -8.87 12.48
N GLU A 158 0.04 -9.66 11.74
CA GLU A 158 0.00 -11.14 11.76
C GLU A 158 -1.44 -11.67 11.63
N SER A 159 -1.88 -12.50 12.57
CA SER A 159 -3.22 -13.11 12.57
C SER A 159 -4.34 -12.19 13.06
N LYS A 160 -4.04 -10.95 13.47
CA LYS A 160 -5.05 -9.99 13.97
C LYS A 160 -5.90 -9.39 12.85
N ILE A 161 -5.49 -9.56 11.60
CA ILE A 161 -6.19 -8.99 10.44
C ILE A 161 -6.56 -10.09 9.45
N SER A 162 -7.72 -9.96 8.84
CA SER A 162 -8.16 -10.83 7.75
C SER A 162 -8.78 -10.01 6.63
N PHE A 163 -8.74 -10.58 5.42
CA PHE A 163 -9.30 -9.96 4.22
C PHE A 163 -10.21 -10.98 3.55
N PRO A 164 -11.44 -11.22 4.08
CA PRO A 164 -12.32 -12.28 3.60
C PRO A 164 -12.58 -12.17 2.10
N ILE A 165 -12.80 -10.95 1.63
CA ILE A 165 -13.01 -10.63 0.22
C ILE A 165 -12.07 -9.49 -0.14
N HIS A 166 -11.11 -9.75 -1.01
CA HIS A 166 -10.17 -8.74 -1.49
C HIS A 166 -10.39 -8.48 -2.99
N LEU A 167 -10.74 -7.24 -3.31
CA LEU A 167 -10.94 -6.73 -4.66
C LEU A 167 -9.76 -5.82 -5.01
N ASP A 168 -8.75 -6.38 -5.68
CA ASP A 168 -7.63 -5.59 -6.16
C ASP A 168 -7.96 -4.93 -7.52
N LEU A 169 -8.08 -3.61 -7.49
CA LEU A 169 -8.43 -2.79 -8.64
C LEU A 169 -7.44 -2.93 -9.79
N ARG A 170 -6.15 -3.22 -9.54
CA ARG A 170 -5.17 -3.44 -10.61
C ARG A 170 -5.61 -4.57 -11.53
N PHE A 171 -6.12 -5.67 -10.98
CA PHE A 171 -6.58 -6.81 -11.77
C PHE A 171 -7.99 -6.62 -12.34
N ILE A 172 -8.86 -5.93 -11.62
CA ILE A 172 -10.22 -5.60 -12.08
C ILE A 172 -10.15 -4.65 -13.29
N LEU A 173 -9.40 -3.56 -13.19
CA LEU A 173 -9.24 -2.56 -14.25
C LEU A 173 -8.52 -3.12 -15.48
N ARG A 174 -7.59 -4.07 -15.29
CA ARG A 174 -6.95 -4.79 -16.40
C ARG A 174 -7.95 -5.54 -17.28
N LYS A 175 -9.07 -6.03 -16.73
CA LYS A 175 -10.15 -6.64 -17.53
C LYS A 175 -10.85 -5.64 -18.44
N LEU A 176 -10.69 -4.35 -18.17
CA LEU A 176 -11.22 -3.22 -18.94
C LEU A 176 -10.12 -2.55 -19.78
N ASP A 177 -9.00 -3.25 -20.01
CA ASP A 177 -7.84 -2.77 -20.78
C ASP A 177 -7.14 -1.53 -20.17
N LEU A 178 -7.44 -1.21 -18.91
CA LEU A 178 -6.77 -0.17 -18.14
C LEU A 178 -5.56 -0.75 -17.40
N ASN A 179 -4.38 -0.44 -17.93
CA ASN A 179 -3.10 -0.91 -17.43
C ASN A 179 -2.21 0.29 -17.04
N GLY A 180 -1.35 0.07 -16.04
CA GLY A 180 -0.39 1.06 -15.53
C GLY A 180 -0.46 1.20 -14.01
N GLY A 181 0.28 2.17 -13.48
CA GLY A 181 0.13 2.62 -12.09
C GLY A 181 -1.17 3.41 -11.89
N LEU A 182 -1.51 3.67 -10.63
CA LEU A 182 -2.75 4.34 -10.23
C LEU A 182 -2.91 5.70 -10.92
N LYS A 183 -1.90 6.57 -10.79
CA LYS A 183 -1.86 7.89 -11.43
C LYS A 183 -2.13 7.83 -12.93
N ASN A 184 -1.42 6.95 -13.66
CA ASN A 184 -1.63 6.81 -15.10
C ASN A 184 -3.04 6.35 -15.47
N ILE A 185 -3.71 5.60 -14.59
CA ILE A 185 -5.09 5.20 -14.82
C ILE A 185 -6.02 6.37 -14.50
N GLU A 186 -5.84 7.06 -13.37
CA GLU A 186 -6.63 8.24 -13.02
C GLU A 186 -6.57 9.31 -14.12
N ASP A 187 -5.38 9.61 -14.64
CA ASP A 187 -5.16 10.56 -15.74
C ASP A 187 -5.93 10.13 -17.00
N LYS A 188 -5.84 8.84 -17.38
CA LYS A 188 -6.61 8.30 -18.53
C LYS A 188 -8.11 8.43 -18.35
N LEU A 189 -8.57 8.48 -17.11
CA LEU A 189 -9.98 8.56 -16.77
C LEU A 189 -10.44 9.96 -16.42
N ASN A 190 -9.57 10.97 -16.51
CA ASN A 190 -9.84 12.33 -16.04
C ASN A 190 -10.36 12.34 -14.59
N ILE A 191 -9.90 11.40 -13.75
CA ILE A 191 -10.22 11.44 -12.33
C ILE A 191 -9.40 12.56 -11.72
N PRO A 192 -10.05 13.58 -11.14
CA PRO A 192 -9.35 14.74 -10.64
C PRO A 192 -8.49 14.38 -9.44
N ARG A 193 -7.21 14.70 -9.51
CA ARG A 193 -6.39 14.92 -8.31
C ARG A 193 -6.55 16.38 -7.88
N ILE A 194 -6.38 16.65 -6.60
CA ILE A 194 -6.50 18.03 -6.11
C ILE A 194 -5.22 18.77 -6.52
N GLU A 195 -5.32 19.92 -7.17
CA GLU A 195 -4.17 20.67 -7.71
C GLU A 195 -3.03 20.89 -6.69
N GLU A 196 -3.36 21.09 -5.40
CA GLU A 196 -2.38 21.19 -4.28
C GLU A 196 -1.53 19.91 -4.07
N ILE A 197 -1.92 18.81 -4.70
CA ILE A 197 -1.44 17.43 -4.58
C ILE A 197 -0.79 16.96 -5.90
N GLU A 198 -0.87 17.73 -6.99
CA GLU A 198 -0.37 17.30 -8.31
C GLU A 198 1.17 17.35 -8.44
N ASP A 199 1.83 18.27 -7.72
CA ASP A 199 3.28 18.55 -7.84
C ASP A 199 4.18 17.62 -7.00
N ILE A 200 3.60 16.71 -6.22
CA ILE A 200 4.34 15.80 -5.32
C ILE A 200 4.00 14.37 -5.72
N ASP A 201 4.97 13.69 -6.31
CA ASP A 201 4.88 12.28 -6.67
C ASP A 201 4.75 11.39 -5.42
N SER A 202 3.93 10.35 -5.45
CA SER A 202 3.78 9.42 -4.32
C SER A 202 5.08 8.64 -4.00
N SER A 203 6.04 8.64 -4.94
CA SER A 203 7.42 8.24 -4.67
C SER A 203 8.10 9.05 -3.55
N LEU A 204 7.53 10.20 -3.17
CA LEU A 204 7.97 11.05 -2.07
C LEU A 204 7.37 10.66 -0.71
N ALA A 205 6.46 9.69 -0.60
CA ALA A 205 5.86 9.33 0.69
C ALA A 205 6.91 8.94 1.76
N PRO A 206 7.95 8.13 1.45
CA PRO A 206 9.04 7.89 2.40
C PRO A 206 9.78 9.18 2.78
N THR A 207 9.97 10.11 1.83
CA THR A 207 10.62 11.41 2.07
C THR A 207 9.76 12.31 2.95
N LEU A 208 8.44 12.37 2.74
CA LEU A 208 7.52 13.13 3.59
C LEU A 208 7.53 12.58 5.02
N TRP A 209 7.52 11.25 5.17
CA TRP A 209 7.66 10.65 6.49
C TRP A 209 8.98 11.01 7.17
N ASP A 210 10.11 10.94 6.45
CA ASP A 210 11.42 11.31 6.98
C ASP A 210 11.48 12.80 7.38
N LYS A 211 10.99 13.70 6.53
CA LYS A 211 10.86 15.14 6.86
C LYS A 211 10.03 15.35 8.12
N PHE A 212 8.92 14.63 8.27
CA PHE A 212 8.10 14.68 9.48
C PHE A 212 8.85 14.19 10.72
N GLN A 213 9.62 13.09 10.62
CA GLN A 213 10.53 12.68 11.70
C GLN A 213 11.51 13.81 12.06
N ASN A 214 11.99 14.56 11.07
CA ASN A 214 12.91 15.69 11.19
C ASN A 214 12.26 17.06 11.53
N ASN A 215 11.07 17.08 12.14
CA ASN A 215 10.31 18.26 12.58
C ASN A 215 9.62 19.10 11.50
N ASP A 216 9.48 18.59 10.28
CA ASP A 216 8.59 19.21 9.29
C ASP A 216 7.14 18.74 9.50
N LEU A 217 6.35 19.58 10.19
CA LEU A 217 4.95 19.27 10.47
C LEU A 217 4.03 19.43 9.24
N GLU A 218 4.46 20.15 8.20
CA GLU A 218 3.69 20.23 6.96
C GLU A 218 3.79 18.91 6.19
N SER A 219 4.91 18.20 6.30
CA SER A 219 5.08 16.91 5.63
C SER A 219 4.08 15.84 6.10
N ILE A 220 3.72 15.77 7.39
CA ILE A 220 2.67 14.83 7.85
C ILE A 220 1.27 15.24 7.36
N LYS A 221 0.97 16.55 7.32
CA LYS A 221 -0.30 17.05 6.78
C LYS A 221 -0.43 16.69 5.31
N SER A 222 0.64 16.89 4.55
CA SER A 222 0.76 16.49 3.16
C SER A 222 0.53 14.99 3.00
N LEU A 223 1.27 14.14 3.72
CA LEU A 223 1.14 12.68 3.66
C LEU A 223 -0.30 12.21 3.92
N VAL A 224 -0.97 12.80 4.93
CA VAL A 224 -2.39 12.53 5.21
C VAL A 224 -3.28 12.94 4.04
N LYS A 225 -3.07 14.12 3.44
CA LYS A 225 -3.86 14.60 2.29
C LYS A 225 -3.73 13.67 1.09
N TYR A 226 -2.51 13.22 0.75
CA TYR A 226 -2.27 12.28 -0.37
C TYR A 226 -3.06 11.00 -0.18
N ASN A 227 -2.83 10.33 0.95
CA ASN A 227 -3.45 9.05 1.24
C ASN A 227 -4.99 9.16 1.33
N GLN A 228 -5.54 10.27 1.86
CA GLN A 228 -6.98 10.53 1.80
C GLN A 228 -7.51 10.61 0.37
N ALA A 229 -6.80 11.33 -0.51
CA ALA A 229 -7.21 11.45 -1.90
C ALA A 229 -7.16 10.07 -2.59
N ASP A 230 -6.13 9.28 -2.35
CA ASP A 230 -6.00 7.94 -2.94
C ASP A 230 -7.16 7.03 -2.52
N VAL A 231 -7.49 6.88 -1.23
CA VAL A 231 -8.61 6.01 -0.80
C VAL A 231 -9.98 6.49 -1.29
N ILE A 232 -10.17 7.80 -1.47
CA ILE A 232 -11.38 8.36 -2.08
C ILE A 232 -11.42 8.01 -3.58
N ASN A 233 -10.30 8.15 -4.28
CA ASN A 233 -10.19 7.84 -5.70
C ASN A 233 -10.38 6.35 -5.99
N LEU A 234 -9.93 5.46 -5.09
CA LEU A 234 -10.20 4.03 -5.22
C LEU A 234 -11.71 3.72 -5.29
N LYS A 235 -12.56 4.47 -4.56
CA LYS A 235 -14.02 4.35 -4.66
C LYS A 235 -14.50 4.72 -6.06
N PHE A 236 -14.08 5.86 -6.59
CA PHE A 236 -14.46 6.27 -7.94
C PHE A 236 -14.01 5.26 -9.00
N LEU A 237 -12.79 4.75 -8.89
CA LEU A 237 -12.28 3.70 -9.78
C LEU A 237 -13.12 2.42 -9.69
N MET A 238 -13.51 2.01 -8.49
CA MET A 238 -14.34 0.81 -8.30
C MET A 238 -15.75 0.98 -8.88
N ASP A 239 -16.37 2.15 -8.71
CA ASP A 239 -17.68 2.45 -9.32
C ASP A 239 -17.63 2.39 -10.84
N ILE A 240 -16.62 3.05 -11.42
CA ILE A 240 -16.38 3.04 -12.86
C ILE A 240 -16.13 1.60 -13.33
N ALA A 241 -15.27 0.85 -12.63
CA ALA A 241 -14.96 -0.53 -12.98
C ALA A 241 -16.21 -1.42 -12.92
N TYR A 242 -17.02 -1.29 -11.87
CA TYR A 242 -18.25 -2.04 -11.68
C TYR A 242 -19.25 -1.79 -12.81
N GLU A 243 -19.53 -0.54 -13.14
CA GLU A 243 -20.51 -0.20 -14.19
C GLU A 243 -20.06 -0.70 -15.58
N ASN A 244 -18.78 -0.61 -15.89
CA ASN A 244 -18.24 -1.09 -17.16
C ASN A 244 -18.19 -2.63 -17.22
N LEU A 245 -17.85 -3.31 -16.12
CA LEU A 245 -17.91 -4.77 -16.05
C LEU A 245 -19.33 -5.29 -16.18
N LYS A 246 -20.30 -4.63 -15.51
CA LYS A 246 -21.73 -4.91 -15.64
C LYS A 246 -22.18 -4.81 -17.10
N GLU A 247 -21.89 -3.69 -17.76
CA GLU A 247 -22.27 -3.47 -19.16
C GLU A 247 -21.64 -4.51 -20.10
N ARG A 248 -20.32 -4.76 -19.97
CA ARG A 248 -19.60 -5.75 -20.78
C ARG A 248 -20.13 -7.18 -20.57
N THR A 249 -20.54 -7.49 -19.34
CA THR A 249 -21.06 -8.81 -18.96
C THR A 249 -22.45 -9.03 -19.55
N MET A 250 -23.35 -8.03 -19.48
CA MET A 250 -24.72 -8.17 -19.97
C MET A 250 -24.83 -8.06 -21.50
N ASN A 251 -24.06 -7.17 -22.14
CA ASN A 251 -24.21 -6.86 -23.57
C ASN A 251 -23.33 -7.70 -24.50
N GLY A 252 -22.42 -8.53 -23.96
CA GLY A 252 -21.58 -9.44 -24.74
C GLY A 252 -20.68 -8.74 -25.77
N THR A 253 -19.47 -8.35 -25.34
CA THR A 253 -18.33 -8.00 -26.24
C THR A 253 -18.66 -7.10 -27.44
N ARG A 254 -19.34 -5.97 -27.24
CA ARG A 254 -19.10 -4.83 -28.13
C ARG A 254 -17.92 -4.04 -27.58
N LYS A 255 -16.86 -3.94 -28.39
CA LYS A 255 -15.75 -2.97 -28.28
C LYS A 255 -16.26 -1.52 -28.46
N GLU A 256 -17.43 -1.18 -27.93
CA GLU A 256 -17.94 0.19 -27.85
C GLU A 256 -17.69 0.64 -26.41
N ASN A 257 -16.97 1.68 -26.05
CA ASN A 257 -16.05 2.62 -26.70
C ASN A 257 -15.36 3.25 -25.46
N MET A 258 -14.04 3.43 -25.45
CA MET A 258 -13.35 4.24 -24.40
C MET A 258 -14.06 5.59 -24.17
N LYS A 259 -14.77 6.10 -25.18
CA LYS A 259 -15.62 7.28 -25.13
C LYS A 259 -16.78 7.21 -24.11
N ASN A 260 -17.47 6.08 -23.98
CA ASN A 260 -18.51 5.91 -22.94
C ASN A 260 -17.89 5.80 -21.54
N PHE A 261 -16.67 5.25 -21.47
CA PHE A 261 -15.89 5.16 -20.26
C PHE A 261 -15.57 6.57 -19.72
N LEU A 262 -15.07 7.44 -20.59
CA LEU A 262 -14.75 8.84 -20.29
C LEU A 262 -16.00 9.68 -19.94
N LEU A 263 -17.12 9.49 -20.64
CA LEU A 263 -18.38 10.20 -20.34
C LEU A 263 -18.94 9.86 -18.95
N LYS A 264 -18.69 8.64 -18.44
CA LYS A 264 -19.10 8.25 -17.07
C LYS A 264 -18.14 8.81 -16.01
N SER A 265 -16.85 8.95 -16.33
CA SER A 265 -15.87 9.53 -15.39
C SER A 265 -15.99 11.04 -15.28
N GLU A 266 -16.46 11.75 -16.32
CA GLU A 266 -16.80 13.18 -16.29
C GLU A 266 -17.85 13.56 -15.22
N LYS A 267 -18.56 12.59 -14.63
CA LYS A 267 -19.48 12.81 -13.50
C LYS A 267 -18.77 13.04 -12.16
N PHE A 268 -17.48 12.75 -12.06
CA PHE A 268 -16.71 12.90 -10.83
C PHE A 268 -15.86 14.16 -10.90
N SER A 269 -16.10 15.09 -9.98
CA SER A 269 -15.43 16.38 -9.95
C SER A 269 -14.43 16.49 -8.80
N THR A 270 -13.46 17.41 -8.93
CA THR A 270 -12.56 17.80 -7.83
C THR A 270 -13.34 18.17 -6.57
N LYS A 271 -14.55 18.72 -6.74
CA LYS A 271 -15.46 19.08 -5.65
C LYS A 271 -15.94 17.86 -4.89
N ASP A 272 -16.19 16.73 -5.54
CA ASP A 272 -16.63 15.50 -4.88
C ASP A 272 -15.52 14.92 -4.00
N VAL A 273 -14.27 14.92 -4.49
CA VAL A 273 -13.09 14.55 -3.69
C VAL A 273 -12.95 15.49 -2.49
N LYS A 274 -12.92 16.81 -2.73
CA LYS A 274 -12.77 17.83 -1.67
C LYS A 274 -13.87 17.75 -0.60
N ASN A 275 -15.11 17.45 -0.99
CA ASN A 275 -16.24 17.31 -0.06
C ASN A 275 -16.08 16.12 0.89
N LYS A 276 -15.32 15.10 0.50
CA LYS A 276 -15.03 13.90 1.31
C LYS A 276 -13.74 14.02 2.12
N MET A 277 -12.84 14.91 1.75
CA MET A 277 -11.61 15.15 2.52
C MET A 277 -11.90 15.72 3.91
N ALA A 278 -10.88 15.66 4.78
CA ALA A 278 -10.96 16.31 6.07
C ALA A 278 -11.03 17.84 5.89
N ASN A 279 -11.90 18.49 6.66
CA ASN A 279 -12.07 19.94 6.60
C ASN A 279 -10.89 20.70 7.22
N SER A 280 -10.22 20.08 8.19
CA SER A 280 -9.02 20.63 8.82
C SER A 280 -8.05 19.51 9.18
N ILE A 281 -6.78 19.76 8.87
CA ILE A 281 -5.64 18.94 9.26
C ILE A 281 -4.62 19.89 9.85
N GLU A 282 -4.39 19.80 11.14
CA GLU A 282 -3.44 20.64 11.86
C GLU A 282 -2.46 19.76 12.62
N ALA A 283 -1.20 20.18 12.71
CA ALA A 283 -0.18 19.44 13.43
C ALA A 283 0.56 20.40 14.37
N GLN A 284 0.63 20.04 15.65
CA GLN A 284 1.33 20.82 16.66
C GLN A 284 2.28 19.95 17.46
N LYS A 285 3.51 20.44 17.65
CA LYS A 285 4.50 19.80 18.53
C LYS A 285 4.13 20.06 19.99
N THR A 286 4.01 19.00 20.79
CA THR A 286 3.66 19.07 22.22
C THR A 286 4.77 18.55 23.14
N GLY A 287 5.85 18.02 22.58
CA GLY A 287 7.04 17.59 23.31
C GLY A 287 8.25 17.48 22.39
N LYS A 288 9.38 16.95 22.90
CA LYS A 288 10.59 16.75 22.06
C LYS A 288 10.26 15.90 20.84
N LYS A 289 9.64 14.72 21.07
CA LYS A 289 9.26 13.73 20.05
C LYS A 289 7.78 13.71 19.67
N THR A 290 6.91 14.19 20.54
CA THR A 290 5.47 14.09 20.37
C THR A 290 4.90 15.21 19.50
N VAL A 291 4.02 14.82 18.57
CA VAL A 291 3.19 15.71 17.75
C VAL A 291 1.73 15.32 17.97
N VAL A 292 0.84 16.30 18.09
CA VAL A 292 -0.60 16.08 18.03
C VAL A 292 -1.06 16.47 16.64
N LEU A 293 -1.56 15.49 15.90
CA LEU A 293 -2.23 15.68 14.62
C LEU A 293 -3.74 15.79 14.89
N GLN A 294 -4.31 16.96 14.67
CA GLN A 294 -5.75 17.14 14.68
C GLN A 294 -6.31 16.82 13.29
N PHE A 295 -7.21 15.85 13.24
CA PHE A 295 -7.85 15.37 12.02
C PHE A 295 -9.36 15.32 12.24
N ASN A 296 -10.11 16.18 11.56
CA ASN A 296 -11.57 16.32 11.72
C ASN A 296 -12.02 16.47 13.19
N GLY A 297 -11.28 17.28 13.96
CA GLY A 297 -11.55 17.53 15.38
C GLY A 297 -11.14 16.40 16.33
N ARG A 298 -10.59 15.30 15.82
CA ARG A 298 -9.99 14.23 16.64
C ARG A 298 -8.49 14.47 16.76
N ASN A 299 -7.96 14.25 17.95
CA ASN A 299 -6.53 14.38 18.22
C ASN A 299 -5.87 13.01 18.15
N ILE A 300 -4.92 12.85 17.24
CA ILE A 300 -4.03 11.70 17.16
C ILE A 300 -2.70 12.13 17.74
N LYS A 301 -2.36 11.63 18.93
CA LYS A 301 -1.04 11.84 19.52
C LYS A 301 -0.06 10.88 18.83
N ILE A 302 0.95 11.42 18.17
CA ILE A 302 1.97 10.68 17.44
C ILE A 302 3.31 10.84 18.15
N ASP A 303 3.85 9.75 18.66
CA ASP A 303 5.19 9.66 19.22
C ASP A 303 6.16 9.20 18.12
N ARG A 304 7.03 10.12 17.68
CA ARG A 304 7.99 9.88 16.58
C ARG A 304 9.12 8.94 17.03
N GLU A 305 9.47 7.97 16.17
CA GLU A 305 10.54 7.00 16.44
C GLU A 305 11.92 7.68 16.46
N LYS A 306 12.19 8.55 15.47
CA LYS A 306 13.47 9.23 15.32
C LYS A 306 13.32 10.72 15.51
N ILE A 307 13.89 11.19 16.61
CA ILE A 307 14.57 12.48 16.63
C ILE A 307 15.92 12.18 17.25
N ILE A 308 16.86 11.81 16.40
CA ILE A 308 18.27 11.82 16.76
C ILE A 308 18.73 13.21 16.32
N THR A 309 18.71 14.16 17.25
CA THR A 309 19.35 15.45 16.98
C THR A 309 20.87 15.25 16.96
N LEU A 310 21.59 16.17 16.31
CA LEU A 310 23.05 16.23 16.46
C LEU A 310 23.45 16.24 17.94
N THR A 311 22.68 16.94 18.79
CA THR A 311 22.89 16.92 20.25
C THR A 311 22.72 15.53 20.84
N ASP A 312 21.68 14.77 20.45
CA ASP A 312 21.49 13.38 20.93
C ASP A 312 22.64 12.46 20.49
N ILE A 313 23.25 12.71 19.31
CA ILE A 313 24.46 11.99 18.87
C ILE A 313 25.65 12.41 19.73
N LEU A 314 25.88 13.72 19.88
CA LEU A 314 27.00 14.30 20.63
C LEU A 314 26.95 13.95 22.12
N ASP A 315 25.77 13.78 22.71
CA ASP A 315 25.61 13.37 24.10
C ASP A 315 26.16 11.96 24.37
N ASN A 316 26.21 11.09 23.34
CA ASN A 316 26.87 9.79 23.41
C ASN A 316 28.41 9.88 23.31
N PHE A 317 28.97 11.05 23.00
CA PHE A 317 30.41 11.29 22.87
C PHE A 317 30.91 12.26 23.95
N ASP A 318 31.66 11.75 24.94
CA ASP A 318 32.42 12.51 25.96
C ASP A 318 31.77 13.83 26.45
N GLY A 319 30.45 13.80 26.71
CA GLY A 319 29.71 14.96 27.25
C GLY A 319 29.51 16.11 26.27
N GLY A 320 29.20 15.83 25.00
CA GLY A 320 28.80 16.84 24.00
C GLY A 320 29.95 17.41 23.17
N LYS A 321 31.14 16.81 23.23
CA LYS A 321 32.28 17.20 22.37
C LYS A 321 32.09 16.60 20.98
N PHE A 322 32.44 17.38 19.94
CA PHE A 322 32.48 16.85 18.58
C PHE A 322 33.41 15.64 18.51
N PRO A 323 32.93 14.47 18.05
CA PRO A 323 33.76 13.30 17.93
C PRO A 323 34.87 13.55 16.92
N SER A 324 36.02 12.97 17.19
CA SER A 324 37.04 12.78 16.18
C SER A 324 36.64 11.58 15.32
N VAL A 325 36.50 11.80 14.01
CA VAL A 325 36.00 10.81 13.06
C VAL A 325 37.10 10.47 12.07
N LEU A 326 37.33 9.20 11.81
CA LEU A 326 38.16 8.74 10.69
C LEU A 326 37.26 8.11 9.64
N GLY A 327 37.08 8.79 8.51
CA GLY A 327 36.45 8.24 7.31
C GLY A 327 37.47 7.43 6.51
N ILE A 328 37.07 6.25 6.04
CA ILE A 328 37.89 5.32 5.27
C ILE A 328 37.13 4.96 3.99
N ASP A 329 37.69 5.31 2.84
CA ASP A 329 37.27 4.82 1.53
C ASP A 329 38.18 3.65 1.15
N LEU A 330 37.68 2.43 1.38
CA LEU A 330 38.46 1.21 1.23
C LEU A 330 38.65 0.83 -0.24
N SER A 331 39.90 0.57 -0.60
CA SER A 331 40.23 -0.12 -1.84
C SER A 331 39.94 -1.62 -1.74
N ALA A 332 39.80 -2.30 -2.87
CA ALA A 332 39.44 -3.73 -2.91
C ALA A 332 40.57 -4.69 -2.48
N SER A 333 41.78 -4.19 -2.19
CA SER A 333 42.97 -5.01 -1.87
C SER A 333 44.07 -4.17 -1.25
N GLU A 334 44.90 -4.76 -0.38
CA GLU A 334 46.10 -4.12 0.20
C GLU A 334 47.17 -3.73 -0.84
N GLU A 335 47.04 -4.15 -2.10
CA GLU A 335 47.90 -3.69 -3.21
C GLU A 335 47.53 -2.29 -3.73
N LYS A 336 46.45 -1.70 -3.22
CA LYS A 336 45.95 -0.39 -3.65
C LYS A 336 45.75 0.52 -2.44
N GLU A 337 46.17 1.77 -2.57
CA GLU A 337 45.95 2.78 -1.55
C GLU A 337 44.45 3.02 -1.32
N SER A 338 44.05 3.00 -0.05
CA SER A 338 42.75 3.46 0.44
C SER A 338 42.85 4.93 0.86
N GLY A 339 41.75 5.66 0.68
CA GLY A 339 41.62 7.05 1.12
C GLY A 339 41.22 7.14 2.59
N LEU A 340 41.89 7.98 3.36
CA LEU A 340 41.54 8.25 4.75
C LEU A 340 41.35 9.74 4.98
N SER A 341 40.35 10.09 5.79
CA SER A 341 40.05 11.46 6.20
C SER A 341 39.75 11.52 7.69
N PHE A 342 40.63 12.12 8.46
CA PHE A 342 40.38 12.43 9.86
C PHE A 342 39.71 13.80 9.98
N LEU A 343 38.62 13.86 10.73
CA LEU A 343 37.86 15.07 11.02
C LEU A 343 37.78 15.31 12.52
N LYS A 344 38.13 16.52 12.96
CA LYS A 344 37.89 16.98 14.35
C LYS A 344 37.35 18.40 14.34
N GLY A 345 36.05 18.54 14.58
CA GLY A 345 35.35 19.81 14.44
C GLY A 345 35.41 20.30 12.98
N LYS A 346 36.07 21.45 12.75
CA LYS A 346 36.24 22.05 11.41
C LYS A 346 37.59 21.73 10.75
N LYS A 347 38.44 20.92 11.39
CA LYS A 347 39.75 20.55 10.86
C LYS A 347 39.68 19.18 10.22
N SER A 348 40.25 19.05 9.04
CA SER A 348 40.44 17.77 8.35
C SER A 348 41.91 17.52 8.02
N GLU A 349 42.32 16.27 8.12
CA GLU A 349 43.61 15.75 7.66
C GLU A 349 43.33 14.51 6.80
N THR A 350 44.07 14.32 5.70
CA THR A 350 43.81 13.23 4.75
C THR A 350 45.08 12.46 4.42
N TRP A 351 44.95 11.17 4.13
CA TRP A 351 46.05 10.29 3.78
C TRP A 351 45.64 9.25 2.74
N LEU A 352 46.66 8.72 2.07
CA LEU A 352 46.60 7.46 1.33
C LEU A 352 47.40 6.42 2.11
N LYS A 353 46.81 5.24 2.34
CA LYS A 353 47.44 4.13 3.05
C LYS A 353 47.02 2.79 2.45
N GLU A 354 47.95 1.84 2.41
CA GLU A 354 47.73 0.53 1.77
C GLU A 354 47.34 -0.55 2.78
N LYS A 355 47.98 -0.57 3.96
CA LYS A 355 47.89 -1.69 4.90
C LYS A 355 46.92 -1.44 6.04
N ASP A 356 46.20 -2.47 6.45
CA ASP A 356 45.29 -2.42 7.61
C ASP A 356 45.99 -1.96 8.89
N SER A 357 47.28 -2.31 9.05
CA SER A 357 48.09 -1.87 10.19
C SER A 357 48.22 -0.35 10.29
N ASP A 358 48.24 0.36 9.15
CA ASP A 358 48.31 1.82 9.13
C ASP A 358 46.99 2.44 9.55
N PHE A 359 45.85 1.86 9.16
CA PHE A 359 44.52 2.33 9.57
C PHE A 359 44.35 2.19 11.09
N ILE A 360 44.73 1.03 11.64
CA ILE A 360 44.68 0.77 13.09
C ILE A 360 45.61 1.73 13.83
N LYS A 361 46.82 1.97 13.31
CA LYS A 361 47.77 2.90 13.91
C LYS A 361 47.22 4.32 13.93
N LEU A 362 46.70 4.82 12.80
CA LEU A 362 46.09 6.15 12.72
C LEU A 362 44.91 6.31 13.69
N THR A 363 44.06 5.29 13.78
CA THR A 363 42.92 5.26 14.71
C THR A 363 43.38 5.46 16.16
N LYS A 364 44.48 4.80 16.55
CA LYS A 364 45.06 4.91 17.90
C LYS A 364 45.79 6.23 18.11
N ASP A 365 46.66 6.63 17.18
CA ASP A 365 47.50 7.82 17.29
C ASP A 365 46.65 9.11 17.39
N TYR A 366 45.54 9.16 16.65
CA TYR A 366 44.61 10.31 16.66
C TYR A 366 43.51 10.21 17.73
N ASN A 367 43.50 9.13 18.52
CA ASN A 367 42.47 8.84 19.52
C ASN A 367 41.05 8.99 18.95
N VAL A 368 40.81 8.33 17.81
CA VAL A 368 39.57 8.43 17.04
C VAL A 368 38.39 7.88 17.84
N ASN A 369 37.29 8.65 17.86
CA ASN A 369 36.06 8.25 18.54
C ASN A 369 35.13 7.42 17.66
N LEU A 370 35.12 7.69 16.35
CA LEU A 370 34.27 7.01 15.37
C LEU A 370 35.06 6.72 14.10
N VAL A 371 35.03 5.46 13.65
CA VAL A 371 35.52 5.08 12.33
C VAL A 371 34.32 4.87 11.42
N SER A 372 34.26 5.64 10.34
CA SER A 372 33.28 5.46 9.27
C SER A 372 33.97 4.80 8.09
N ILE A 373 33.42 3.70 7.61
CA ILE A 373 33.97 2.96 6.47
C ILE A 373 32.94 3.05 5.36
N ASP A 374 33.35 3.49 4.18
CA ASP A 374 32.46 3.55 3.04
C ASP A 374 32.02 2.14 2.63
N SER A 375 30.75 2.00 2.23
CA SER A 375 30.23 0.70 1.83
C SER A 375 30.77 0.36 0.45
N PRO A 376 31.37 -0.83 0.23
CA PRO A 376 31.91 -1.16 -1.07
C PRO A 376 30.80 -1.15 -2.14
N LEU A 377 31.11 -0.62 -3.33
CA LEU A 377 30.18 -0.54 -4.46
C LEU A 377 30.07 -1.85 -5.26
N SER A 378 30.81 -2.88 -4.89
CA SER A 378 30.77 -4.21 -5.52
C SER A 378 29.44 -4.94 -5.27
N LEU A 379 29.22 -6.09 -5.89
CA LEU A 379 28.14 -6.99 -5.47
C LEU A 379 28.60 -7.87 -4.30
N PRO A 380 27.71 -8.26 -3.36
CA PRO A 380 28.03 -9.28 -2.37
C PRO A 380 28.47 -10.59 -3.02
N GLU A 381 29.27 -11.38 -2.32
CA GLU A 381 29.65 -12.71 -2.80
C GLU A 381 28.41 -13.56 -3.12
N GLY A 382 28.41 -14.21 -4.29
CA GLY A 382 27.27 -14.99 -4.80
C GLY A 382 26.18 -14.18 -5.51
N ARG A 383 26.23 -12.83 -5.51
CA ARG A 383 25.29 -12.00 -6.28
C ARG A 383 25.82 -11.73 -7.68
N CYS A 384 24.98 -11.94 -8.69
CA CYS A 384 25.26 -11.53 -10.07
C CYS A 384 24.65 -10.15 -10.42
N CYS A 385 23.67 -9.68 -9.64
CA CYS A 385 23.03 -8.38 -9.82
C CYS A 385 22.40 -7.88 -8.52
N THR A 386 21.91 -6.64 -8.53
CA THR A 386 21.19 -6.01 -7.41
C THR A 386 19.70 -6.32 -7.37
N SER A 387 19.15 -6.97 -8.41
CA SER A 387 17.72 -7.27 -8.52
C SER A 387 17.22 -8.15 -7.39
N GLU A 388 16.02 -7.86 -6.87
CA GLU A 388 15.31 -8.66 -5.87
C GLU A 388 14.55 -9.85 -6.48
N ASN A 389 14.43 -9.90 -7.81
CA ASN A 389 13.72 -10.97 -8.53
C ASN A 389 14.69 -11.99 -9.17
N CYS A 390 15.97 -11.88 -8.86
CA CYS A 390 16.99 -12.79 -9.37
C CYS A 390 17.21 -13.92 -8.37
N GLU A 391 17.40 -15.16 -8.83
CA GLU A 391 17.69 -16.31 -7.95
C GLU A 391 18.91 -16.08 -7.03
N CYS A 392 19.82 -15.16 -7.37
CA CYS A 392 20.93 -14.80 -6.50
C CYS A 392 20.54 -13.96 -5.26
N SER A 393 19.28 -13.53 -5.11
CA SER A 393 18.85 -12.57 -4.08
C SER A 393 18.53 -13.18 -2.71
N ASP A 394 18.78 -14.47 -2.50
CA ASP A 394 18.39 -15.22 -1.29
C ASP A 394 18.77 -14.54 0.04
N ASN A 395 19.88 -13.80 0.07
CA ASN A 395 20.39 -13.13 1.28
C ASN A 395 20.31 -11.59 1.23
N GLY A 396 19.56 -11.02 0.28
CA GLY A 396 19.46 -9.58 0.06
C GLY A 396 20.73 -8.95 -0.50
N ILE A 397 20.84 -7.61 -0.48
CA ILE A 397 22.04 -6.88 -0.97
C ILE A 397 23.11 -6.65 0.10
N ILE A 398 22.84 -7.08 1.32
CA ILE A 398 23.70 -6.82 2.46
C ILE A 398 24.81 -7.88 2.49
N ARG A 399 26.06 -7.46 2.71
CA ARG A 399 27.22 -8.37 2.81
C ARG A 399 27.32 -9.04 4.17
N GLU A 400 28.13 -10.09 4.25
CA GLU A 400 28.43 -10.74 5.53
C GLU A 400 29.01 -9.75 6.55
N CYS A 401 29.99 -8.93 6.15
CA CYS A 401 30.58 -7.93 7.03
C CYS A 401 29.55 -6.91 7.57
N GLU A 402 28.65 -6.41 6.71
CA GLU A 402 27.57 -5.49 7.08
C GLU A 402 26.57 -6.16 8.03
N ARG A 403 26.24 -7.45 7.83
CA ARG A 403 25.42 -8.24 8.76
C ARG A 403 26.10 -8.42 10.11
N THR A 404 27.40 -8.72 10.12
CA THR A 404 28.20 -8.86 11.35
C THR A 404 28.30 -7.54 12.12
N LEU A 405 28.46 -6.41 11.42
CA LEU A 405 28.45 -5.08 12.05
C LEU A 405 27.07 -4.75 12.64
N LYS A 406 25.99 -5.05 11.92
CA LYS A 406 24.60 -4.91 12.42
C LYS A 406 24.35 -5.75 13.67
N SER A 407 24.82 -7.01 13.72
CA SER A 407 24.63 -7.87 14.90
C SER A 407 25.41 -7.40 16.13
N ARG A 408 26.40 -6.52 15.95
CA ARG A 408 27.22 -5.93 17.02
C ARG A 408 26.74 -4.53 17.47
N GLY A 409 25.62 -4.04 16.92
CA GLY A 409 25.05 -2.73 17.28
C GLY A 409 25.70 -1.52 16.60
N SER A 410 26.61 -1.72 15.63
CA SER A 410 27.27 -0.67 14.85
C SER A 410 26.48 -0.43 13.55
N GLY A 411 25.35 0.28 13.66
CA GLY A 411 24.28 0.28 12.66
C GLY A 411 24.05 1.57 11.88
N GLU A 412 25.08 2.35 11.54
CA GLU A 412 24.92 3.44 10.55
C GLU A 412 26.01 3.35 9.47
N LEU A 413 25.66 2.70 8.36
CA LEU A 413 26.32 2.91 7.07
C LEU A 413 25.43 3.89 6.30
N VAL A 414 25.83 5.15 6.28
CA VAL A 414 25.23 6.16 5.41
C VAL A 414 25.81 5.92 4.02
N SER A 415 25.08 5.20 3.17
CA SER A 415 25.33 5.23 1.73
C SER A 415 24.76 6.54 1.19
N THR A 416 25.61 7.51 0.89
CA THR A 416 25.20 8.66 0.07
C THR A 416 25.85 8.54 -1.30
N VAL A 417 24.98 8.23 -2.28
CA VAL A 417 25.02 8.39 -3.75
C VAL A 417 26.35 8.17 -4.46
#